data_AF-A0A0F8ZY17-F1
#
_entry.id   AF-A0A0F8ZY17-F1
#
_cell.length_a   1.000
_cell.length_b   1.000
_cell.length_c   1.000
_cell.angle_alpha   90.00
_cell.angle_beta   90.00
_cell.angle_gamma   90.00
#
_symmetry.space_group_name_H-M   'P 1'
#
loop_
_entity.id
_entity.type
_entity.pdbx_description
1 polymer ?
#
loop_
_entity_poly.entity_id
_entity_poly.type
_entity_poly.pdbx_seq_one_letter_code
_entity_poly.pdbx_strand_id
1 'polypeptide(L)'
;MIWITQWLCPSRHCAIAVAWDDQEATAQNVEYQGEQVFRQGTLNRWCGICGGSLDVEHGRTAFKTMEEALPHIKAIEKANLQARSIVGGKF
;
A
#
# COMPACT_ATOMS: atom_id res chain seq x y z
N MET A 1 -0.35 -4.14 17.44
CA MET A 1 0.99 -4.05 16.78
C MET A 1 0.74 -3.65 15.35
N ILE A 2 1.55 -2.74 14.79
CA ILE A 2 1.23 -2.20 13.47
C ILE A 2 1.84 -3.07 12.36
N TRP A 3 1.00 -3.37 11.38
CA TRP A 3 1.33 -4.09 10.17
C TRP A 3 1.13 -3.19 8.95
N ILE A 4 1.77 -3.57 7.85
CA ILE A 4 1.58 -2.95 6.55
C ILE A 4 1.27 -4.03 5.52
N THR A 5 0.19 -3.86 4.78
CA THR A 5 -0.13 -4.69 3.62
C THR A 5 0.17 -3.89 2.35
N GLN A 6 0.93 -4.45 1.43
CA GLN A 6 1.39 -3.76 0.23
C GLN A 6 1.12 -4.59 -1.02
N TRP A 7 0.72 -3.94 -2.11
CA TRP A 7 0.61 -4.56 -3.42
C TRP A 7 1.77 -4.11 -4.28
N LEU A 8 2.70 -5.04 -4.49
CA LEU A 8 4.02 -4.79 -5.07
C LEU A 8 4.18 -5.57 -6.36
N CYS A 9 4.85 -4.98 -7.35
CA CYS A 9 5.34 -5.75 -8.49
C CYS A 9 6.72 -6.38 -8.22
N PRO A 10 7.25 -7.23 -9.12
CA PRO A 10 8.58 -7.83 -8.94
C PRO A 10 9.72 -6.82 -8.76
N SER A 11 9.58 -5.61 -9.32
CA SER A 11 10.54 -4.49 -9.12
C SER A 11 10.29 -3.69 -7.84
N ARG A 12 9.37 -4.14 -6.97
CA ARG A 12 8.96 -3.53 -5.71
C ARG A 12 8.34 -2.14 -5.82
N HIS A 13 7.76 -1.79 -6.98
CA HIS A 13 6.90 -0.61 -7.06
C HIS A 13 5.57 -0.89 -6.39
N CYS A 14 5.17 -0.02 -5.46
CA CYS A 14 3.96 -0.16 -4.68
C CYS A 14 2.80 0.58 -5.33
N ALA A 15 1.70 -0.12 -5.60
CA ALA A 15 0.47 0.51 -6.09
C ALA A 15 -0.38 1.04 -4.94
N ILE A 16 -0.57 0.23 -3.90
CA ILE A 16 -1.26 0.59 -2.66
C ILE A 16 -0.55 -0.01 -1.46
N ALA A 17 -0.58 0.72 -0.34
CA ALA A 17 -0.11 0.25 0.95
C ALA A 17 -1.14 0.67 2.01
N VAL A 18 -1.44 -0.25 2.92
CA VAL A 18 -2.39 -0.03 4.02
C VAL A 18 -1.71 -0.39 5.33
N ALA A 19 -1.60 0.57 6.24
CA ALA A 19 -1.17 0.33 7.60
C ALA A 19 -2.38 -0.01 8.48
N TRP A 20 -2.24 -0.99 9.38
CA TRP A 20 -3.33 -1.47 10.23
C TRP A 20 -2.82 -2.02 11.56
N ASP A 21 -3.67 -2.01 12.59
CA ASP A 21 -3.38 -2.61 13.89
C ASP A 21 -3.94 -4.05 13.95
N ASP A 22 -3.11 -5.00 14.35
CA ASP A 22 -3.52 -6.41 14.50
C ASP A 22 -4.47 -6.68 15.67
N GLN A 23 -4.75 -5.67 16.49
CA GLN A 23 -5.83 -5.72 17.47
C GLN A 23 -7.20 -5.37 16.87
N GLU A 24 -7.24 -4.68 15.73
CA GLU A 24 -8.46 -4.15 15.13
C GLU A 24 -8.83 -4.84 13.80
N ALA A 25 -7.83 -5.34 13.07
CA ALA A 25 -8.02 -5.95 11.76
C ALA A 25 -7.17 -7.21 11.60
N THR A 26 -7.44 -7.96 10.54
CA THR A 26 -6.65 -9.12 10.11
C THR A 26 -6.09 -8.88 8.72
N ALA A 27 -5.02 -9.59 8.37
CA ALA A 27 -4.42 -9.53 7.04
C ALA A 27 -5.46 -9.79 5.93
N GLN A 28 -6.33 -10.78 6.13
CA GLN A 28 -7.38 -11.14 5.17
C GLN A 28 -8.44 -10.03 5.01
N ASN A 29 -8.84 -9.36 6.10
CA ASN A 29 -9.78 -8.25 6.01
C ASN A 29 -9.15 -7.08 5.23
N VAL A 30 -7.91 -6.73 5.56
CA VAL A 30 -7.19 -5.63 4.91
C VAL A 30 -6.93 -5.93 3.43
N GLU A 31 -6.54 -7.17 3.10
CA GLU A 31 -6.41 -7.62 1.72
C GLU A 31 -7.74 -7.47 0.99
N TYR A 32 -8.83 -8.02 1.54
CA TYR A 32 -10.15 -7.93 0.91
C TYR A 32 -10.57 -6.48 0.61
N GLN A 33 -10.31 -5.54 1.53
CA GLN A 33 -10.59 -4.12 1.30
C GLN A 33 -9.71 -3.52 0.19
N GLY A 34 -8.41 -3.82 0.19
CA GLY A 34 -7.49 -3.39 -0.87
C GLY A 34 -7.85 -3.98 -2.24
N GLU A 35 -8.31 -5.23 -2.28
CA GLU A 35 -8.80 -5.89 -3.49
C GLU A 35 -9.99 -5.15 -4.13
N GLN A 36 -10.82 -4.47 -3.32
CA GLN A 36 -11.95 -3.70 -3.86
C GLN A 36 -11.49 -2.55 -4.76
N VAL A 37 -10.33 -1.95 -4.48
CA VAL A 37 -9.77 -0.84 -5.29
C VAL A 37 -9.49 -1.31 -6.72
N PHE A 38 -9.02 -2.55 -6.88
CA PHE A 38 -8.78 -3.13 -8.20
C PHE A 38 -10.07 -3.58 -8.88
N ARG A 39 -11.00 -4.19 -8.12
CA ARG A 39 -12.29 -4.64 -8.66
C ARG A 39 -13.16 -3.49 -9.15
N GLN A 40 -13.09 -2.34 -8.49
CA GLN A 40 -13.79 -1.12 -8.88
C GLN A 40 -13.14 -0.40 -10.06
N GLY A 41 -11.97 -0.86 -10.53
CA GLY A 41 -11.24 -0.24 -11.62
C GLY A 41 -10.56 1.08 -11.25
N THR A 42 -10.47 1.42 -9.95
CA THR A 42 -9.74 2.60 -9.48
C THR A 42 -8.24 2.43 -9.71
N LEU A 43 -7.73 1.20 -9.57
CA LEU A 43 -6.36 0.86 -9.94
C LEU A 43 -6.33 -0.44 -10.75
N ASN A 44 -5.29 -0.60 -11.55
CA ASN A 44 -5.03 -1.82 -12.30
C ASN A 44 -4.27 -2.85 -11.47
N ARG A 45 -4.47 -4.14 -11.76
CA ARG A 45 -3.76 -5.27 -11.13
C ARG A 45 -2.32 -5.47 -11.67
N TRP A 46 -1.72 -4.40 -12.19
CA TRP A 46 -0.39 -4.39 -12.77
C TRP A 46 0.27 -3.02 -12.54
N CYS A 47 1.59 -3.01 -12.55
CA CYS A 47 2.39 -1.83 -12.27
C CYS A 47 2.46 -0.90 -13.49
N GLY A 48 1.97 0.33 -13.35
CA GLY A 48 2.04 1.38 -14.38
C GLY A 48 3.46 1.76 -14.82
N ILE A 49 4.48 1.42 -14.05
CA ILE A 49 5.89 1.79 -14.29
C ILE A 49 6.63 0.70 -15.09
N CYS A 50 6.54 -0.56 -14.66
CA CYS A 50 7.30 -1.66 -15.26
C CYS A 50 6.43 -2.77 -15.88
N GLY A 51 5.10 -2.64 -15.83
CA GLY A 51 4.16 -3.61 -16.42
C GLY A 51 3.99 -4.93 -15.66
N GLY A 52 4.74 -5.16 -14.57
CA GLY A 52 4.65 -6.40 -13.78
C GLY A 52 3.32 -6.54 -13.04
N SER A 53 2.88 -7.79 -12.82
CA SER A 53 1.72 -8.09 -11.96
C SER A 53 1.95 -7.63 -10.53
N LEU A 54 0.87 -7.29 -9.83
CA LEU A 54 0.93 -6.93 -8.42
C LEU A 54 0.59 -8.14 -7.55
N ASP A 55 1.48 -8.45 -6.61
CA ASP A 55 1.29 -9.45 -5.56
C ASP A 55 1.16 -8.75 -4.20
N VAL A 56 0.39 -9.36 -3.30
CA VAL A 56 0.17 -8.84 -1.95
C VAL A 56 1.23 -9.37 -0.98
N GLU A 57 1.84 -8.47 -0.22
CA GLU A 57 2.77 -8.78 0.87
C GLU A 57 2.23 -8.20 2.19
N HIS A 58 2.30 -8.98 3.27
CA HIS A 58 2.00 -8.51 4.63
C HIS A 58 3.28 -8.43 5.46
N GLY A 59 3.66 -7.21 5.82
CA GLY A 59 4.86 -6.92 6.61
C GLY A 59 4.52 -6.52 8.03
N ARG A 60 5.22 -7.10 9.00
CA ARG A 60 5.21 -6.61 10.38
C ARG A 60 6.11 -5.38 10.48
N THR A 61 5.64 -4.31 11.11
CA THR A 61 6.46 -3.11 11.34
C THR A 61 7.16 -3.15 12.70
N ALA A 62 8.02 -2.17 12.97
CA ALA A 62 8.62 -1.97 14.29
C ALA A 62 7.70 -1.25 15.29
N PHE A 63 6.58 -0.67 14.83
CA PHE A 63 5.70 0.20 15.62
C PHE A 63 4.65 -0.62 16.37
N LYS A 64 4.37 -0.23 17.61
CA LYS A 64 3.39 -0.92 18.45
C LYS A 64 1.99 -0.34 18.29
N THR A 65 1.90 0.98 18.09
CA THR A 65 0.65 1.73 17.99
C THR A 65 0.60 2.57 16.71
N MET A 66 -0.62 2.92 16.29
CA MET A 66 -0.81 3.79 15.13
C MET A 66 -0.25 5.19 15.36
N GLU A 67 -0.28 5.71 16.60
CA GLU A 67 0.30 7.01 16.94
C GLU A 67 1.82 7.04 16.70
N GLU A 68 2.53 5.96 17.02
CA GLU A 68 3.96 5.82 16.70
C GLU A 68 4.21 5.72 15.18
N ALA A 69 3.36 4.98 14.47
CA ALA A 69 3.52 4.73 13.04
C ALA A 69 3.14 5.94 12.16
N LEU A 70 2.16 6.75 12.59
CA LEU A 70 1.52 7.78 11.78
C LEU A 70 2.49 8.81 11.16
N PRO A 71 3.51 9.34 11.88
CA PRO A 71 4.47 10.25 11.29
C PRO A 71 5.23 9.62 10.10
N HIS A 72 5.58 8.35 10.20
CA HIS A 72 6.28 7.61 9.14
C HIS A 72 5.37 7.34 7.94
N ILE A 73 4.12 6.92 8.21
CA ILE A 73 3.11 6.71 7.17
C ILE A 73 2.89 8.00 6.36
N LYS A 74 2.72 9.14 7.04
CA LYS A 74 2.56 10.44 6.37
C LYS A 74 3.78 10.86 5.56
N ALA A 75 4.98 10.56 6.04
CA ALA A 75 6.21 10.84 5.29
C ALA A 75 6.28 10.03 3.98
N ILE A 76 5.92 8.74 4.04
CA ILE A 76 5.87 7.86 2.87
C ILE A 76 4.76 8.29 1.90
N GLU A 77 3.57 8.58 2.42
CA GLU A 77 2.46 9.09 1.61
C GLU A 77 2.86 10.37 0.85
N LYS A 78 3.52 11.31 1.52
CA LYS A 78 4.05 12.53 0.90
C LYS A 78 5.06 12.22 -0.20
N ALA A 79 6.00 11.30 0.03
CA ALA A 79 6.97 10.89 -0.98
C ALA A 79 6.29 10.25 -2.21
N ASN A 80 5.26 9.42 -1.99
CA ASN A 80 4.49 8.80 -3.06
C ASN A 80 3.71 9.85 -3.88
N LEU A 81 3.10 10.84 -3.24
CA LEU A 81 2.42 11.94 -3.92
C LEU A 81 3.39 12.77 -4.77
N GLN A 82 4.60 13.01 -4.28
CA GLN A 82 5.66 13.67 -5.04
C GLN A 82 6.13 12.81 -6.23
N ALA A 83 6.25 11.50 -6.08
CA ALA A 83 6.58 10.62 -7.19
C ALA A 83 5.48 10.62 -8.27
N ARG A 84 4.19 10.64 -7.87
CA ARG A 84 3.04 10.71 -8.79
C ARG A 84 3.03 11.99 -9.62
N SER A 85 3.43 13.12 -9.06
CA SER A 85 3.47 14.40 -9.80
C SER A 85 4.56 14.41 -10.88
N ILE A 86 5.65 13.67 -10.69
CA ILE A 86 6.74 13.55 -11.68
C ILE A 86 6.31 12.71 -12.89
N VAL A 87 5.53 11.64 -12.68
CA VAL A 87 5.09 10.73 -13.76
C VAL A 87 3.80 11.17 -14.48
N GLY A 88 3.31 12.38 -14.22
CA GLY A 88 2.23 13.00 -15.00
C GLY A 88 0.80 12.59 -14.62
N GLY A 89 0.58 12.05 -13.41
CA GLY A 89 -0.75 11.99 -12.77
C GLY A 89 -1.86 11.19 -13.48
N LYS A 90 -1.53 10.31 -14.44
CA LYS A 90 -2.52 9.50 -15.17
C LYS A 90 -2.61 8.06 -14.63
N PHE A 91 -2.88 7.91 -13.33
CA PHE A 91 -3.43 6.69 -12.73
C PHE A 91 -4.28 7.09 -11.53
#